data_AF-A0A1A8MI39-F1
#
_entry.id   AF-A0A1A8MI39-F1
#
_cell.length_a   1.000
_cell.length_b   1.000
_cell.length_c   1.000
_cell.angle_alpha   90.00
_cell.angle_beta   90.00
_cell.angle_gamma   90.00
#
_symmetry.space_group_name_H-M   'P 1'
#
loop_
_entity.id
_entity.type
_entity.pdbx_description
1 polymer ?
#
loop_
_entity_poly.entity_id
_entity_poly.type
_entity_poly.pdbx_seq_one_letter_code
_entity_poly.pdbx_strand_id
1 'polypeptide(L)' 'ASAVSDEQSSGTLSSACPAESVLDCAQGTVRKAGALSVKNFLVHKKNKKVELATKRKWKHYWVSLKGCTLYLYDS' A
#
# COMPACT_ATOMS: atom_id res chain seq x y z
N ALA A 1 14.03 38.78 -33.44
CA ALA A 1 12.99 37.87 -32.95
C ALA A 1 13.40 36.46 -33.36
N SER A 2 13.95 35.63 -32.46
CA SER A 2 13.23 34.74 -31.52
C SER A 2 12.47 33.66 -32.31
N ALA A 3 12.59 32.35 -32.09
CA ALA A 3 12.96 31.63 -30.87
C ALA A 3 13.54 30.24 -31.23
N VAL A 4 14.25 29.68 -30.26
CA VAL A 4 14.72 28.29 -30.19
C VAL A 4 13.53 27.32 -30.20
N SER A 5 13.64 26.22 -30.95
CA SER A 5 12.65 25.15 -30.97
C SER A 5 12.92 24.16 -29.86
N ASP A 6 12.27 24.36 -28.71
CA ASP A 6 12.02 23.32 -27.71
C ASP A 6 10.60 22.76 -27.97
N GLU A 7 10.46 21.46 -28.14
CA GLU A 7 9.26 20.72 -27.75
C GLU A 7 9.58 19.23 -27.72
N GLN A 8 9.96 18.81 -26.52
CA GLN A 8 10.27 17.45 -26.12
C GLN A 8 8.95 16.75 -25.77
N SER A 9 8.29 16.10 -26.73
CA SER A 9 7.04 15.37 -26.43
C SER A 9 7.27 13.86 -26.34
N SER A 10 7.51 13.41 -25.11
CA SER A 10 7.61 12.01 -24.72
C SER A 10 6.23 11.34 -24.72
N GLY A 11 5.76 10.92 -25.89
CA GLY A 11 4.52 10.15 -26.04
C GLY A 11 4.75 8.65 -25.86
N THR A 12 5.06 8.18 -24.65
CA THR A 12 5.04 6.73 -24.37
C THR A 12 3.59 6.29 -24.22
N LEU A 13 3.15 5.55 -25.23
CA LEU A 13 1.83 4.95 -25.37
C LEU A 13 1.46 4.17 -24.10
N SER A 14 0.37 4.63 -23.47
CA SER A 14 -0.57 3.90 -22.62
C SER A 14 -0.13 2.48 -22.25
N SER A 15 0.51 2.34 -21.08
CA SER A 15 0.59 1.04 -20.41
C SER A 15 -0.80 0.71 -19.90
N ALA A 16 -1.58 0.00 -20.73
CA ALA A 16 -2.78 -0.67 -20.28
C ALA A 16 -2.36 -1.72 -19.24
N CYS A 17 -2.45 -1.36 -17.97
CA CYS A 17 -2.21 -2.27 -16.85
C CYS A 17 -3.12 -3.50 -17.02
N PRO A 18 -2.59 -4.72 -17.23
CA PRO A 18 -3.41 -5.90 -17.10
C PRO A 18 -3.76 -6.02 -15.62
N ALA A 19 -5.01 -5.73 -15.28
CA ALA A 19 -5.55 -5.88 -13.94
C ALA A 19 -5.57 -7.35 -13.45
N GLU A 20 -5.09 -8.29 -14.26
CA GLU A 20 -5.15 -9.73 -14.01
C GLU A 20 -3.79 -10.41 -14.26
N SER A 21 -2.83 -10.12 -13.40
CA SER A 21 -1.69 -11.00 -13.08
C SER A 21 -1.50 -11.01 -11.55
N VAL A 22 -2.54 -11.39 -10.82
CA VAL A 22 -2.71 -12.74 -10.24
C VAL A 22 -1.53 -13.10 -9.32
N LEU A 23 -1.65 -12.71 -8.04
CA LEU A 23 -1.27 -13.41 -6.80
C LEU A 23 0.10 -14.12 -6.63
N ASP A 24 0.92 -14.30 -7.66
CA ASP A 24 2.18 -15.06 -7.65
C ASP A 24 3.41 -14.13 -7.53
N CYS A 25 3.25 -12.86 -7.91
CA CYS A 25 4.15 -11.77 -7.48
C CYS A 25 3.81 -11.25 -6.07
N ALA A 26 2.85 -11.87 -5.36
CA ALA A 26 2.20 -11.26 -4.18
C ALA A 26 3.12 -11.06 -2.97
N GLN A 27 4.22 -11.81 -2.87
CA GLN A 27 5.21 -11.60 -1.81
C GLN A 27 6.21 -10.48 -2.14
N GLY A 28 5.94 -9.74 -3.23
CA GLY A 28 6.81 -8.81 -3.93
C GLY A 28 7.64 -7.87 -3.06
N THR A 29 8.67 -7.28 -3.68
CA THR A 29 9.68 -6.45 -3.02
C THR A 29 9.04 -5.45 -2.05
N VAL A 30 9.70 -5.25 -0.90
CA VAL A 30 9.27 -4.27 0.10
C VAL A 30 9.27 -2.89 -0.54
N ARG A 31 8.09 -2.29 -0.69
CA ARG A 31 7.91 -0.94 -1.26
C ARG A 31 8.19 0.15 -0.21
N LYS A 32 7.94 -0.16 1.06
CA LYS A 32 8.23 0.69 2.22
C LYS A 32 8.29 -0.15 3.49
N ALA A 33 9.17 0.23 4.40
CA ALA A 33 9.22 -0.32 5.75
C ALA A 33 9.55 0.77 6.78
N GLY A 34 9.19 0.54 8.04
CA GLY A 34 9.52 1.41 9.14
C GLY A 34 8.83 1.02 10.44
N ALA A 35 9.27 1.64 11.54
CA ALA A 35 8.64 1.48 12.85
C ALA A 35 7.33 2.27 12.90
N LEU A 36 6.24 1.63 13.31
CA LEU A 36 4.92 2.26 13.47
C LEU A 36 4.28 1.85 14.79
N SER A 37 3.56 2.79 15.40
CA SER A 37 2.60 2.51 16.46
C SER A 37 1.28 2.09 15.83
N VAL A 38 0.82 0.86 16.09
CA VAL A 38 -0.40 0.31 15.50
C VAL A 38 -1.45 0.07 16.59
N LYS A 39 -2.71 0.34 16.26
CA LYS A 39 -3.88 0.12 17.10
C LYS A 39 -5.06 -0.28 16.23
N ASN A 40 -5.82 -1.27 16.66
CA ASN A 40 -7.10 -1.59 16.01
C ASN A 40 -8.11 -0.49 16.32
N PHE A 41 -8.74 0.04 15.28
CA PHE A 41 -9.80 1.04 15.42
C PHE A 41 -11.17 0.38 15.32
N LEU A 42 -11.49 -0.25 14.19
CA LEU A 42 -12.76 -0.92 13.94
C LEU A 42 -12.56 -2.42 13.72
N VAL A 43 -13.61 -3.19 14.04
CA VAL A 43 -13.71 -4.62 13.74
C VAL A 43 -15.00 -4.87 12.98
N HIS A 44 -14.90 -5.68 11.94
CA HIS A 44 -16.07 -6.16 11.21
C HIS A 44 -16.55 -7.47 11.84
N LYS A 45 -17.77 -7.48 12.38
CA LYS A 45 -18.39 -8.69 12.93
C LYS A 45 -19.17 -9.45 11.86
N LYS A 46 -19.40 -10.74 12.12
CA LYS A 46 -20.09 -11.66 11.19
C LYS A 46 -21.49 -11.18 10.76
N ASN A 47 -22.15 -10.37 11.58
CA ASN A 47 -23.47 -9.78 11.32
C ASN A 47 -23.43 -8.51 10.45
N LYS A 48 -22.36 -8.29 9.67
CA LYS A 48 -22.12 -7.07 8.88
C LYS A 48 -22.08 -5.78 9.71
N LYS A 49 -21.97 -5.90 11.04
CA LYS A 49 -21.90 -4.75 11.95
C LYS A 49 -20.44 -4.34 12.14
N VAL A 50 -20.18 -3.07 11.91
CA VAL A 50 -18.90 -2.43 12.25
C VAL A 50 -18.97 -1.97 13.70
N GLU A 51 -18.00 -2.39 14.51
CA GLU A 51 -17.91 -2.00 15.91
C GLU A 51 -16.50 -1.53 16.25
N LEU A 52 -16.37 -0.79 17.34
CA LEU A 52 -15.09 -0.28 17.81
C LEU A 52 -14.29 -1.42 18.47
N ALA A 53 -13.01 -1.57 18.11
CA ALA A 53 -12.17 -2.68 18.57
C ALA A 53 -12.03 -2.71 20.10
N THR A 54 -11.90 -3.91 20.68
CA THR A 54 -11.80 -4.09 22.14
C THR A 54 -10.40 -3.80 22.69
N LYS A 55 -9.34 -4.18 21.96
CA LYS A 55 -7.95 -3.86 22.31
C LYS A 55 -7.51 -2.57 21.61
N ARG A 56 -7.42 -1.47 22.37
CA ARG A 56 -7.09 -0.13 21.86
C ARG A 56 -5.77 0.45 22.36
N LYS A 57 -4.92 -0.36 23.01
CA LYS A 57 -3.58 0.08 23.36
C LYS A 57 -2.73 0.12 22.07
N TRP A 58 -1.99 1.19 21.89
CA TRP A 58 -0.99 1.28 20.84
C TRP A 58 0.11 0.24 21.11
N LYS A 59 0.53 -0.48 20.08
CA LYS A 59 1.67 -1.40 20.13
C LYS A 59 2.65 -1.06 19.01
N HIS A 60 3.93 -1.08 19.33
CA HIS A 60 4.99 -0.84 18.37
C HIS A 60 5.27 -2.11 17.56
N TYR A 61 5.43 -1.93 16.25
CA TYR A 61 5.81 -2.99 15.33
C TYR A 61 6.81 -2.44 14.32
N TRP A 62 7.70 -3.30 13.86
CA TRP A 62 8.34 -3.09 12.56
C TRP A 62 7.34 -3.50 11.47
N VAL A 63 7.03 -2.61 10.54
CA VAL A 63 6.01 -2.85 9.52
C VAL A 63 6.63 -2.82 8.14
N SER A 64 6.23 -3.75 7.26
CA SER A 64 6.61 -3.74 5.85
C SER A 64 5.40 -3.86 4.93
N LEU A 65 5.41 -3.11 3.83
CA LEU A 65 4.43 -3.19 2.75
C LEU A 65 5.03 -4.00 1.58
N LYS A 66 4.48 -5.19 1.34
CA LYS A 66 4.79 -6.06 0.19
C LYS A 66 3.51 -6.27 -0.61
N GLY A 67 3.56 -6.01 -1.92
CA GLY A 67 2.34 -5.96 -2.74
C GLY A 67 1.31 -4.98 -2.16
N CYS A 68 0.15 -5.53 -1.75
CA CYS A 68 -0.96 -4.81 -1.09
C CYS A 68 -1.17 -5.25 0.37
N THR A 69 -0.20 -5.95 0.97
CA THR A 69 -0.31 -6.54 2.31
C THR A 69 0.67 -5.87 3.27
N LEU A 70 0.17 -5.50 4.45
CA LEU A 70 0.99 -5.04 5.56
C LEU A 70 1.37 -6.23 6.44
N TYR A 71 2.67 -6.40 6.66
CA TYR A 71 3.22 -7.37 7.61
C TYR A 71 3.69 -6.63 8.86
N LEU A 72 3.24 -7.09 10.03
CA LEU A 72 3.60 -6.53 11.33
C LEU A 72 4.50 -7.54 12.04
N TYR A 73 5.73 -7.14 12.35
CA TYR A 73 6.71 -7.94 13.08
C TYR A 73 6.83 -7.38 14.50
N ASP A 74 6.77 -8.26 15.49
CA ASP A 74 7.07 -7.88 16.87
C ASP A 74 8.49 -7.31 16.93
N SER A 75 8.63 -6.14 17.57
CA SER A 75 9.91 -5.49 17.83
C SER A 75 10.67 -6.19 18.96
#